data_AF-A0A662HYL4-F1
#
_entry.id   AF-A0A662HYL4-F1
#
_cell.length_a   1.000
_cell.length_b   1.000
_cell.length_c   1.000
_cell.angle_alpha   90.00
_cell.angle_beta   90.00
_cell.angle_gamma   90.00
#
_symmetry.space_group_name_H-M   'P 1'
#
loop_
_entity.id
_entity.type
_entity.pdbx_description
1 polymer ?
#
loop_
_entity_poly.entity_id
_entity_poly.type
_entity_poly.pdbx_seq_one_letter_code
_entity_poly.pdbx_strand_id
1 'polypeptide(L)'
;MIKVVFKDNICLSEKEVLKFHPQIKSFLNEIKEKGWKYSIMDIEGEAVAEIDENKVKFELHYYPPDITEPDSEGRYALKAELGSEPPAVIKVLSVKAFKIKISTPHCWNAATVNPFKKTVTHIKDVLWRWSLNKEKKPSKLSEAREVYEVAKWLIEGKKFKPENSYALEDYKQLVELFEKPYTFKLKLSLTVKDEEKVPSWDKIVEDLSEFFLERGLLMSIERNKNKLFFLEKKPLP
;
A
#
# COMPACT_ATOMS: atom_id res chain seq x y z
N MET A 1 -31.02 14.02 -17.94
CA MET A 1 -29.69 13.43 -17.64
C MET A 1 -28.78 14.53 -17.13
N ILE A 2 -28.31 14.44 -15.88
CA ILE A 2 -27.35 15.39 -15.32
C ILE A 2 -25.94 14.88 -15.57
N LYS A 3 -25.03 15.78 -15.94
CA LYS A 3 -23.59 15.52 -15.98
C LYS A 3 -22.97 15.98 -14.68
N VAL A 4 -22.38 15.06 -13.94
CA VAL A 4 -21.73 15.36 -12.65
C VAL A 4 -20.24 15.05 -12.76
N VAL A 5 -19.42 15.98 -12.27
CA VAL A 5 -18.00 15.74 -12.05
C VAL A 5 -17.83 15.13 -10.67
N PHE A 6 -17.20 13.97 -10.59
CA PHE A 6 -16.89 13.31 -9.32
C PHE A 6 -15.40 13.01 -9.21
N LYS A 7 -14.92 12.89 -7.97
CA LYS A 7 -13.54 12.55 -7.62
C LYS A 7 -13.57 11.30 -6.75
N ASP A 8 -13.11 10.17 -7.27
CA ASP A 8 -13.08 8.90 -6.55
C ASP A 8 -12.16 7.90 -7.27
N ASN A 9 -12.20 6.63 -6.83
CA ASN A 9 -11.68 5.48 -7.54
C ASN A 9 -12.50 5.23 -8.81
N ILE A 10 -11.84 5.29 -9.96
CA ILE A 10 -12.46 5.10 -11.27
C ILE A 10 -11.93 3.79 -11.86
N CYS A 11 -12.82 3.00 -12.47
CA CYS A 11 -12.40 1.81 -13.20
C CYS A 11 -11.98 2.22 -14.62
N LEU A 12 -10.68 2.16 -14.93
CA LEU A 12 -10.13 2.51 -16.24
C LEU A 12 -9.33 1.35 -16.85
N SER A 13 -9.35 1.26 -18.17
CA SER A 13 -8.47 0.36 -18.91
C SER A 13 -7.02 0.84 -18.89
N GLU A 14 -6.06 -0.08 -19.10
CA GLU A 14 -4.64 0.28 -19.24
C GLU A 14 -4.42 1.37 -20.31
N LYS A 15 -5.11 1.26 -21.45
CA LYS A 15 -5.00 2.23 -22.55
C LYS A 15 -5.42 3.63 -22.11
N GLU A 16 -6.42 3.75 -21.26
CA GLU A 16 -6.88 5.04 -20.74
C GLU A 16 -5.90 5.61 -19.72
N VAL A 17 -5.41 4.79 -18.79
CA VAL A 17 -4.39 5.20 -17.82
C VAL A 17 -3.14 5.71 -18.52
N LEU A 18 -2.67 5.00 -19.56
CA LEU A 18 -1.48 5.37 -20.32
C LEU A 18 -1.65 6.63 -21.19
N LYS A 19 -2.87 7.11 -21.45
CA LYS A 19 -3.07 8.44 -22.06
C LYS A 19 -2.65 9.56 -21.12
N PHE A 20 -2.90 9.39 -19.82
CA PHE A 20 -2.54 10.36 -18.79
C PHE A 20 -1.11 10.17 -18.28
N HIS A 21 -0.65 8.91 -18.19
CA HIS A 21 0.66 8.56 -17.65
C HIS A 21 1.48 7.68 -18.60
N PRO A 22 1.85 8.19 -19.79
CA PRO A 22 2.60 7.41 -20.79
C PRO A 22 3.98 6.95 -20.30
N GLN A 23 4.59 7.69 -19.37
CA GLN A 23 5.89 7.39 -18.77
C GLN A 23 5.93 6.06 -18.02
N ILE A 24 4.77 5.54 -17.57
CA ILE A 24 4.70 4.27 -16.84
C ILE A 24 4.80 3.05 -17.79
N LYS A 25 4.62 3.26 -19.10
CA LYS A 25 4.65 2.19 -20.11
C LYS A 25 5.97 1.40 -20.10
N SER A 26 7.10 2.06 -19.93
CA SER A 26 8.40 1.37 -19.86
C SER A 26 8.47 0.41 -18.69
N PHE A 27 8.06 0.85 -17.50
CA PHE A 27 7.98 0.02 -16.31
C PHE A 27 7.05 -1.19 -16.49
N LEU A 28 5.89 -1.00 -17.12
CA LEU A 28 4.95 -2.09 -17.43
C LEU A 28 5.52 -3.10 -18.43
N ASN A 29 6.24 -2.62 -19.44
CA ASN A 29 6.91 -3.50 -20.41
C ASN A 29 7.99 -4.34 -19.75
N GLU A 30 8.80 -3.76 -18.85
CA GLU A 30 9.82 -4.52 -18.13
C GLU A 30 9.23 -5.65 -17.28
N ILE A 31 8.07 -5.43 -16.65
CA ILE A 31 7.35 -6.49 -15.92
C ILE A 31 7.01 -7.63 -16.88
N LYS A 32 6.48 -7.32 -18.07
CA LYS A 32 6.14 -8.32 -19.10
C LYS A 32 7.35 -9.05 -19.65
N GLU A 33 8.46 -8.35 -19.89
CA GLU A 33 9.72 -8.92 -20.40
C GLU A 33 10.32 -9.95 -19.43
N LYS A 34 10.05 -9.80 -18.12
CA LYS A 34 10.41 -10.77 -17.09
C LYS A 34 9.47 -11.98 -17.00
N GLY A 35 8.47 -12.07 -17.88
CA GLY A 35 7.45 -13.12 -17.85
C GLY A 35 6.41 -12.94 -16.74
N TRP A 36 6.35 -11.76 -16.12
CA TRP A 36 5.40 -11.45 -15.06
C TRP A 36 4.15 -10.78 -15.63
N LYS A 37 3.07 -10.80 -14.84
CA LYS A 37 1.80 -10.13 -15.14
C LYS A 37 1.63 -8.94 -14.20
N TYR A 38 0.85 -7.96 -14.64
CA TYR A 38 0.43 -6.88 -13.76
C TYR A 38 -1.05 -6.56 -13.93
N SER A 39 -1.59 -5.85 -12.95
CA SER A 39 -2.88 -5.18 -13.00
C SER A 39 -2.76 -3.78 -12.39
N ILE A 40 -3.34 -2.79 -13.06
CA ILE A 40 -3.49 -1.44 -12.51
C ILE A 40 -4.75 -1.44 -11.65
N MET A 41 -4.66 -0.90 -10.44
CA MET A 41 -5.76 -0.87 -9.46
C MET A 41 -5.74 0.41 -8.64
N ASP A 42 -6.78 0.64 -7.84
CA ASP A 42 -6.94 1.80 -6.97
C ASP A 42 -6.69 3.13 -7.72
N ILE A 43 -7.32 3.29 -8.89
CA ILE A 43 -7.09 4.44 -9.76
C ILE A 43 -7.89 5.62 -9.24
N GLU A 44 -7.23 6.54 -8.55
CA GLU A 44 -7.82 7.78 -8.08
C GLU A 44 -7.80 8.81 -9.20
N GLY A 45 -8.96 9.42 -9.50
CA GLY A 45 -9.04 10.41 -10.56
C GLY A 45 -10.29 11.27 -10.51
N GLU A 46 -10.50 12.04 -11.57
CA GLU A 46 -11.69 12.86 -11.77
C GLU A 46 -12.36 12.48 -13.08
N ALA A 47 -13.67 12.30 -13.06
CA ALA A 47 -14.45 11.91 -14.24
C ALA A 47 -15.82 12.60 -14.28
N VAL A 48 -16.40 12.63 -15.48
CA VAL A 48 -17.76 13.07 -15.75
C VAL A 48 -18.61 11.82 -15.93
N ALA A 49 -19.59 11.66 -15.05
CA ALA A 49 -20.62 10.63 -15.16
C ALA A 49 -21.93 11.23 -15.67
N GLU A 50 -22.67 10.44 -16.43
CA GLU A 50 -24.08 10.72 -16.72
C GLU A 50 -24.96 10.05 -15.67
N ILE A 51 -25.91 10.83 -15.16
CA ILE A 51 -26.81 10.41 -14.12
C ILE A 51 -28.25 10.64 -14.55
N ASP A 52 -29.09 9.62 -14.39
CA ASP A 52 -30.52 9.69 -14.65
C ASP A 52 -31.25 10.39 -13.49
N GLU A 53 -31.70 11.61 -13.73
CA GLU A 53 -32.44 12.46 -12.79
C GLU A 53 -33.61 11.76 -12.11
N ASN A 54 -34.26 10.82 -12.79
CA ASN A 54 -35.44 10.13 -12.27
C ASN A 54 -35.10 9.01 -11.27
N LYS A 55 -33.82 8.61 -11.21
CA LYS A 55 -33.35 7.50 -10.36
C LYS A 55 -32.50 7.97 -9.17
N VAL A 56 -32.10 9.23 -9.15
CA VAL A 56 -31.28 9.76 -8.06
C VAL A 56 -32.13 10.19 -6.89
N LYS A 57 -31.75 9.71 -5.70
CA LYS A 57 -32.22 10.29 -4.44
C LYS A 57 -31.10 11.15 -3.87
N PHE A 58 -31.41 12.43 -3.64
CA PHE A 58 -30.49 13.37 -3.01
C PHE A 58 -30.84 13.51 -1.53
N GLU A 59 -29.86 13.27 -0.66
CA GLU A 59 -29.92 13.62 0.74
C GLU A 59 -29.13 14.91 0.95
N LEU A 60 -29.80 15.94 1.49
CA LEU A 60 -29.15 17.16 1.93
C LEU A 60 -28.74 16.99 3.39
N HIS A 61 -27.44 17.01 3.66
CA HIS A 61 -26.88 16.98 5.00
C HIS A 61 -26.30 18.34 5.34
N TYR A 62 -26.69 18.89 6.50
CA TYR A 62 -26.07 20.08 7.06
C TYR A 62 -25.10 19.67 8.16
N TYR A 63 -23.83 20.03 7.99
CA TYR A 63 -22.82 19.93 9.02
C TYR A 63 -22.73 21.28 9.72
N PRO A 64 -23.15 21.38 11.00
CA PRO A 64 -23.00 22.62 11.74
C PRO A 64 -21.51 22.96 11.93
N PRO A 65 -21.20 24.25 12.16
CA PRO A 65 -19.84 24.69 12.45
C PRO A 65 -19.29 23.98 13.69
N ASP A 66 -18.00 23.63 13.66
CA ASP A 66 -17.32 23.02 14.79
C ASP A 66 -17.09 24.07 15.89
N ILE A 67 -17.76 23.87 17.03
CA ILE A 67 -17.66 24.72 18.22
C ILE A 67 -16.26 24.78 18.82
N THR A 68 -15.34 23.90 18.43
CA THR A 68 -13.93 23.90 18.88
C THR A 68 -12.99 24.68 17.96
N GLU A 69 -13.45 25.07 16.78
CA GLU A 69 -12.68 25.84 15.79
C GLU A 69 -13.33 27.23 15.56
N PRO A 70 -12.70 28.34 15.98
CA PRO A 70 -13.29 29.68 15.95
C PRO A 70 -13.77 30.17 14.57
N ASP A 71 -13.19 29.63 13.51
CA ASP A 71 -13.47 30.01 12.12
C ASP A 71 -14.24 28.92 11.34
N SER A 72 -14.79 27.93 12.05
CA SER A 72 -15.56 26.87 11.41
C SER A 72 -16.91 27.40 10.95
N GLU A 73 -17.21 27.25 9.65
CA GLU A 73 -18.51 27.60 9.07
C GLU A 73 -19.36 26.33 8.85
N GLY A 74 -20.68 26.48 9.01
CA GLY A 74 -21.61 25.42 8.67
C GLY A 74 -21.59 25.12 7.18
N ARG A 75 -21.58 23.84 6.80
CA ARG A 75 -21.50 23.41 5.40
C ARG A 75 -22.65 22.48 5.04
N TYR A 76 -23.21 22.67 3.85
CA TYR A 76 -24.17 21.74 3.26
C TYR A 76 -23.45 20.75 2.34
N ALA A 77 -23.80 19.48 2.44
CA ALA A 77 -23.40 18.46 1.49
C ALA A 77 -24.64 17.80 0.89
N LEU A 78 -24.61 17.63 -0.43
CA LEU A 78 -25.58 16.81 -1.15
C LEU A 78 -24.96 15.45 -1.41
N LYS A 79 -25.57 14.39 -0.84
CA LYS A 79 -25.21 13.01 -1.13
C LYS A 79 -26.23 12.44 -2.10
N ALA A 80 -25.78 11.91 -3.22
CA ALA A 80 -26.64 11.30 -4.23
C ALA A 80 -26.50 9.77 -4.15
N GLU A 81 -27.59 9.06 -3.89
CA GLU A 81 -27.64 7.60 -4.06
C GLU A 81 -28.05 7.29 -5.50
N LEU A 82 -27.15 6.60 -6.24
CA LEU A 82 -27.27 6.35 -7.67
C LEU A 82 -27.79 4.93 -8.02
N GLY A 83 -28.06 4.10 -7.00
CA GLY A 83 -28.44 2.71 -7.14
C GLY A 83 -27.26 1.72 -7.01
N SER A 84 -27.50 0.46 -7.36
CA SER A 84 -26.52 -0.63 -7.23
C SER A 84 -25.51 -0.73 -8.38
N GLU A 85 -25.79 -0.06 -9.50
CA GLU A 85 -24.93 -0.06 -10.68
C GLU A 85 -24.09 1.23 -10.72
N PRO A 86 -22.80 1.15 -11.09
CA PRO A 86 -21.98 2.33 -11.24
C PRO A 86 -22.51 3.22 -12.38
N PRO A 87 -22.51 4.56 -12.21
CA PRO A 87 -22.97 5.45 -13.27
C PRO A 87 -22.06 5.38 -14.49
N ALA A 88 -22.62 5.60 -15.67
CA ALA A 88 -21.86 5.56 -16.91
C ALA A 88 -20.85 6.72 -16.96
N VAL A 89 -19.56 6.38 -16.94
CA VAL A 89 -18.47 7.36 -17.10
C VAL A 89 -18.37 7.75 -18.57
N ILE A 90 -18.68 9.01 -18.88
CA ILE A 90 -18.66 9.53 -20.26
C ILE A 90 -17.29 10.11 -20.61
N LYS A 91 -16.60 10.68 -19.62
CA LYS A 91 -15.29 11.34 -19.85
C LYS A 91 -14.41 11.27 -18.61
N VAL A 92 -13.18 10.82 -18.77
CA VAL A 92 -12.14 10.94 -17.75
C VAL A 92 -11.46 12.29 -17.89
N LEU A 93 -11.37 13.05 -16.79
CA LEU A 93 -10.74 14.36 -16.76
C LEU A 93 -9.29 14.26 -16.30
N SER A 94 -9.00 13.44 -15.29
CA SER A 94 -7.65 13.22 -14.81
C SER A 94 -7.49 11.87 -14.12
N VAL A 95 -6.25 11.37 -14.10
CA VAL A 95 -5.80 10.24 -13.27
C VAL A 95 -4.72 10.77 -12.35
N LYS A 96 -4.92 10.74 -11.04
CA LYS A 96 -4.02 11.33 -10.04
C LYS A 96 -3.05 10.32 -9.46
N ALA A 97 -3.54 9.14 -9.10
CA ALA A 97 -2.76 8.08 -8.50
C ALA A 97 -3.33 6.72 -8.90
N PHE A 98 -2.48 5.70 -8.84
CA PHE A 98 -2.90 4.30 -8.93
C PHE A 98 -1.80 3.41 -8.37
N LYS A 99 -2.14 2.14 -8.14
CA LYS A 99 -1.20 1.09 -7.77
C LYS A 99 -1.03 0.08 -8.89
N ILE A 100 0.14 -0.55 -8.92
CA ILE A 100 0.44 -1.65 -9.84
C ILE A 100 0.67 -2.88 -9.00
N LYS A 101 -0.19 -3.88 -9.19
CA LYS A 101 -0.02 -5.20 -8.61
C LYS A 101 0.71 -6.09 -9.59
N ILE A 102 1.76 -6.77 -9.13
CA ILE A 102 2.62 -7.65 -9.91
C ILE A 102 2.34 -9.09 -9.50
N SER A 103 2.18 -9.97 -10.48
CA SER A 103 1.98 -11.40 -10.27
C SER A 103 2.97 -12.19 -11.12
N THR A 104 3.43 -13.31 -10.58
CA THR A 104 4.37 -14.21 -11.26
C THR A 104 3.63 -15.50 -11.67
N PRO A 105 4.24 -16.42 -12.44
CA PRO A 105 3.57 -17.63 -12.90
C PRO A 105 2.94 -18.46 -11.78
N HIS A 106 3.57 -18.57 -10.61
CA HIS A 106 3.09 -19.37 -9.49
C HIS A 106 2.53 -18.54 -8.32
N CYS A 107 2.60 -17.20 -8.40
CA CYS A 107 2.17 -16.32 -7.31
C CYS A 107 1.22 -15.22 -7.80
N TRP A 108 -0.04 -15.31 -7.40
CA TRP A 108 -0.94 -14.16 -7.49
C TRP A 108 -0.58 -13.12 -6.43
N ASN A 109 -0.45 -11.87 -6.87
CA ASN A 109 -0.06 -10.72 -6.04
C ASN A 109 1.29 -10.89 -5.32
N ALA A 110 2.37 -11.07 -6.05
CA ALA A 110 3.71 -11.15 -5.46
C ALA A 110 4.11 -9.85 -4.75
N ALA A 111 3.81 -8.70 -5.37
CA ALA A 111 4.04 -7.38 -4.79
C ALA A 111 3.06 -6.34 -5.36
N THR A 112 2.79 -5.29 -4.58
CA THR A 112 2.06 -4.10 -5.03
C THR A 112 2.93 -2.87 -4.85
N VAL A 113 2.92 -1.99 -5.84
CA VAL A 113 3.72 -0.76 -5.82
C VAL A 113 2.89 0.48 -6.14
N ASN A 114 3.31 1.61 -5.56
CA ASN A 114 2.91 2.94 -6.00
C ASN A 114 4.02 3.47 -6.94
N PRO A 115 3.77 3.56 -8.26
CA PRO A 115 4.79 3.98 -9.22
C PRO A 115 5.17 5.46 -9.09
N PHE A 116 4.28 6.31 -8.55
CA PHE A 116 4.51 7.75 -8.39
C PHE A 116 5.40 8.04 -7.18
N LYS A 117 5.08 7.40 -6.04
CA LYS A 117 5.88 7.50 -4.81
C LYS A 117 7.15 6.65 -4.87
N LYS A 118 7.27 5.76 -5.86
CA LYS A 118 8.30 4.72 -5.94
C LYS A 118 8.38 3.89 -4.66
N THR A 119 7.22 3.46 -4.16
CA THR A 119 7.13 2.65 -2.95
C THR A 119 6.57 1.26 -3.22
N VAL A 120 7.06 0.27 -2.49
CA VAL A 120 6.47 -1.08 -2.42
C VAL A 120 5.49 -1.08 -1.26
N THR A 121 4.19 -1.08 -1.58
CA THR A 121 3.11 -0.98 -0.58
C THR A 121 2.81 -2.34 0.05
N HIS A 122 3.15 -3.42 -0.65
CA HIS A 122 2.92 -4.78 -0.19
C HIS A 122 3.90 -5.75 -0.84
N ILE A 123 4.43 -6.69 -0.05
CA ILE A 123 5.12 -7.89 -0.52
C ILE A 123 4.34 -9.06 0.04
N LYS A 124 4.15 -10.11 -0.75
CA LYS A 124 3.39 -11.26 -0.29
C LYS A 124 4.16 -12.03 0.78
N ASP A 125 3.54 -12.17 1.94
CA ASP A 125 4.02 -13.07 2.97
C ASP A 125 3.73 -14.54 2.60
N VAL A 126 4.75 -15.18 2.02
CA VAL A 126 4.75 -16.59 1.64
C VAL A 126 5.18 -17.51 2.78
N LEU A 127 5.76 -16.96 3.86
CA LEU A 127 6.42 -17.72 4.94
C LEU A 127 5.56 -17.85 6.20
N TRP A 128 4.62 -16.94 6.43
CA TRP A 128 3.61 -17.10 7.49
C TRP A 128 2.74 -18.34 7.30
N ARG A 129 2.45 -18.72 6.05
CA ARG A 129 1.76 -19.98 5.77
C ARG A 129 2.65 -21.22 5.91
N TRP A 130 3.98 -21.09 5.92
CA TRP A 130 4.90 -22.19 6.26
C TRP A 130 4.95 -22.46 7.75
N SER A 131 4.85 -21.43 8.58
CA SER A 131 4.84 -21.61 10.04
C SER A 131 3.53 -22.24 10.54
N LEU A 132 2.42 -22.07 9.82
CA LEU A 132 1.12 -22.69 10.12
C LEU A 132 0.94 -24.11 9.55
N ASN A 133 1.47 -24.39 8.35
CA ASN A 133 1.36 -25.70 7.72
C ASN A 133 2.75 -26.31 7.51
N LYS A 134 3.09 -27.32 8.34
CA LYS A 134 4.38 -28.06 8.40
C LYS A 134 4.85 -28.74 7.10
N GLU A 135 4.15 -28.57 5.99
CA GLU A 135 4.54 -29.10 4.69
C GLU A 135 5.23 -28.04 3.83
N LYS A 136 6.57 -28.14 3.76
CA LYS A 136 7.41 -27.49 2.75
C LYS A 136 7.20 -28.17 1.40
N LYS A 137 6.08 -27.88 0.73
CA LYS A 137 5.86 -28.37 -0.64
C LYS A 137 6.78 -27.61 -1.61
N PRO A 138 7.41 -28.28 -2.59
CA PRO A 138 8.26 -27.64 -3.60
C PRO A 138 7.60 -26.42 -4.28
N SER A 139 6.29 -26.49 -4.53
CA SER A 139 5.51 -25.40 -5.11
C SER A 139 5.56 -24.10 -4.30
N LYS A 140 5.61 -24.19 -2.97
CA LYS A 140 5.69 -22.99 -2.12
C LYS A 140 7.08 -22.38 -2.11
N LEU A 141 8.13 -23.18 -2.33
CA LEU A 141 9.50 -22.66 -2.44
C LEU A 141 9.71 -21.95 -3.77
N SER A 142 9.11 -22.47 -4.86
CA SER A 142 9.03 -21.78 -6.14
C SER A 142 8.26 -20.46 -6.02
N GLU A 143 7.10 -20.45 -5.34
CA GLU A 143 6.33 -19.23 -5.08
C GLU A 143 7.17 -18.20 -4.29
N ALA A 144 7.83 -18.64 -3.21
CA ALA A 144 8.68 -17.76 -2.41
C ALA A 144 9.87 -17.21 -3.21
N ARG A 145 10.45 -18.03 -4.10
CA ARG A 145 11.54 -17.61 -4.96
C ARG A 145 11.10 -16.53 -5.93
N GLU A 146 9.93 -16.69 -6.54
CA GLU A 146 9.37 -15.69 -7.45
C GLU A 146 9.04 -14.37 -6.74
N VAL A 147 8.46 -14.43 -5.54
CA VAL A 147 8.20 -13.23 -4.72
C VAL A 147 9.51 -12.51 -4.37
N TYR A 148 10.53 -13.27 -3.98
CA TYR A 148 11.86 -12.73 -3.73
C TYR A 148 12.46 -12.03 -4.96
N GLU A 149 12.37 -12.64 -6.14
CA GLU A 149 12.89 -12.05 -7.38
C GLU A 149 12.18 -10.74 -7.76
N VAL A 150 10.86 -10.67 -7.57
CA VAL A 150 10.08 -9.44 -7.77
C VAL A 150 10.50 -8.38 -6.74
N ALA A 151 10.53 -8.73 -5.46
CA ALA A 151 10.88 -7.80 -4.38
C ALA A 151 12.29 -7.25 -4.54
N LYS A 152 13.27 -8.13 -4.82
CA LYS A 152 14.65 -7.75 -5.08
C LYS A 152 14.78 -6.84 -6.30
N TRP A 153 14.09 -7.16 -7.40
CA TRP A 153 14.10 -6.29 -8.58
C TRP A 153 13.52 -4.91 -8.28
N LEU A 154 12.42 -4.82 -7.51
CA LEU A 154 11.82 -3.54 -7.13
C LEU A 154 12.75 -2.73 -6.22
N ILE A 155 13.27 -3.33 -5.16
CA ILE A 155 14.05 -2.62 -4.13
C ILE A 155 15.47 -2.32 -4.62
N GLU A 156 16.19 -3.33 -5.12
CA GLU A 156 17.59 -3.16 -5.50
C GLU A 156 17.74 -2.66 -6.93
N GLY A 157 16.95 -3.21 -7.86
CA GLY A 157 17.02 -2.87 -9.28
C GLY A 157 16.33 -1.56 -9.62
N LYS A 158 15.14 -1.32 -9.07
CA LYS A 158 14.33 -0.12 -9.33
C LYS A 158 14.41 0.94 -8.25
N LYS A 159 15.10 0.67 -7.13
CA LYS A 159 15.26 1.60 -6.01
C LYS A 159 13.93 2.05 -5.40
N PHE A 160 12.93 1.17 -5.41
CA PHE A 160 11.69 1.42 -4.69
C PHE A 160 11.93 1.25 -3.18
N LYS A 161 11.36 2.15 -2.38
CA LYS A 161 11.41 2.04 -0.92
C LYS A 161 10.23 1.21 -0.41
N PRO A 162 10.39 0.30 0.56
CA PRO A 162 9.25 -0.26 1.27
C PRO A 162 8.41 0.86 1.90
N GLU A 163 7.09 0.81 1.76
CA GLU A 163 6.20 1.84 2.31
C GLU A 163 6.09 1.78 3.84
N ASN A 164 6.30 0.59 4.42
CA ASN A 164 6.16 0.36 5.85
C ASN A 164 7.10 -0.78 6.31
N SER A 165 7.20 -0.91 7.64
CA SER A 165 8.02 -1.94 8.30
C SER A 165 7.59 -3.37 7.98
N TYR A 166 6.31 -3.61 7.65
CA TYR A 166 5.83 -4.94 7.25
C TYR A 166 6.42 -5.37 5.91
N ALA A 167 6.35 -4.51 4.89
CA ALA A 167 6.96 -4.80 3.59
C ALA A 167 8.48 -5.01 3.72
N LEU A 168 9.15 -4.25 4.59
CA LEU A 168 10.57 -4.46 4.86
C LEU A 168 10.84 -5.80 5.55
N GLU A 169 10.03 -6.17 6.54
CA GLU A 169 10.15 -7.43 7.28
C GLU A 169 9.91 -8.63 6.36
N ASP A 170 8.89 -8.58 5.50
CA ASP A 170 8.61 -9.61 4.49
C ASP A 170 9.79 -9.77 3.52
N TYR A 171 10.38 -8.66 3.06
CA TYR A 171 11.58 -8.70 2.23
C TYR A 171 12.77 -9.32 2.97
N LYS A 172 13.00 -8.94 4.23
CA LYS A 172 14.06 -9.50 5.07
C LYS A 172 13.96 -11.01 5.20
N GLN A 173 12.77 -11.54 5.44
CA GLN A 173 12.59 -12.99 5.56
C GLN A 173 12.93 -13.72 4.26
N LEU A 174 12.63 -13.13 3.10
CA LEU A 174 13.00 -13.67 1.79
C LEU A 174 14.52 -13.65 1.57
N VAL A 175 15.19 -12.55 1.94
CA VAL A 175 16.66 -12.43 1.87
C VAL A 175 17.33 -13.47 2.80
N GLU A 176 16.86 -13.60 4.03
CA GLU A 176 17.35 -14.61 4.97
C GLU A 176 17.20 -16.04 4.43
N LEU A 177 16.08 -16.31 3.73
CA LEU A 177 15.82 -17.62 3.15
C LEU A 177 16.73 -17.96 1.96
N PHE A 178 16.93 -17.02 1.03
CA PHE A 178 17.60 -17.29 -0.24
C PHE A 178 19.07 -16.87 -0.29
N GLU A 179 19.46 -15.79 0.38
CA GLU A 179 20.84 -15.30 0.41
C GLU A 179 21.60 -15.76 1.66
N LYS A 180 20.87 -16.00 2.76
CA LYS A 180 21.44 -16.41 4.06
C LYS A 180 22.59 -15.50 4.53
N PRO A 181 22.38 -14.16 4.56
CA PRO A 181 23.41 -13.24 5.01
C PRO A 181 23.75 -13.47 6.49
N TYR A 182 24.89 -12.94 6.93
CA TYR A 182 25.22 -12.88 8.35
C TYR A 182 24.17 -12.05 9.11
N THR A 183 23.70 -12.58 10.24
CA THR A 183 22.72 -11.92 11.11
C THR A 183 23.28 -11.77 12.52
N PHE A 184 22.92 -10.67 13.19
CA PHE A 184 23.28 -10.41 14.58
C PHE A 184 22.15 -9.68 15.29
N LYS A 185 22.12 -9.76 16.63
CA LYS A 185 21.09 -9.10 17.45
C LYS A 185 21.65 -7.84 18.09
N LEU A 186 20.85 -6.78 18.08
CA LEU A 186 21.12 -5.52 18.78
C LEU A 186 20.10 -5.36 19.91
N LYS A 187 20.56 -5.01 21.11
CA LYS A 187 19.70 -4.63 22.24
C LYS A 187 19.87 -3.13 22.50
N LEU A 188 18.76 -2.41 22.56
CA LEU A 188 18.72 -0.98 22.82
C LEU A 188 18.07 -0.72 24.19
N SER A 189 18.65 0.21 24.93
CA SER A 189 18.06 0.78 26.15
C SER A 189 17.95 2.28 25.94
N LEU A 190 16.73 2.80 25.97
CA LEU A 190 16.44 4.22 25.75
C LEU A 190 15.86 4.79 27.03
N THR A 191 16.29 6.00 27.39
CA THR A 191 15.76 6.76 28.53
C THR A 191 15.08 8.00 28.00
N VAL A 192 13.83 8.25 28.39
CA VAL A 192 13.10 9.45 28.01
C VAL A 192 13.74 10.67 28.68
N LYS A 193 14.16 11.64 27.87
CA LYS A 193 14.64 12.94 28.35
C LYS A 193 13.54 14.02 28.35
N ASP A 194 12.59 13.89 27.42
CA ASP A 194 11.52 14.84 27.15
C ASP A 194 10.33 14.07 26.55
N GLU A 195 9.25 13.93 27.33
CA GLU A 195 8.07 13.13 26.98
C GLU A 195 7.34 13.66 25.74
N GLU A 196 7.28 14.98 25.56
CA GLU A 196 6.56 15.61 24.44
C GLU A 196 7.22 15.33 23.09
N LYS A 197 8.50 14.93 23.09
CA LYS A 197 9.26 14.58 21.89
C LYS A 197 9.30 13.08 21.59
N VAL A 198 8.72 12.23 22.44
CA VAL A 198 8.76 10.78 22.26
C VAL A 198 7.82 10.38 21.11
N PRO A 199 8.33 9.84 19.99
CA PRO A 199 7.47 9.39 18.91
C PRO A 199 6.67 8.15 19.34
N SER A 200 5.59 7.87 18.61
CA SER A 200 4.87 6.61 18.78
C SER A 200 5.80 5.42 18.50
N TRP A 201 5.47 4.25 19.06
CA TRP A 201 6.23 3.03 18.80
C TRP A 201 6.36 2.75 17.31
N ASP A 202 5.26 2.83 16.55
CA ASP A 202 5.27 2.58 15.11
C ASP A 202 6.21 3.54 14.37
N LYS A 203 6.28 4.81 14.80
CA LYS A 203 7.18 5.79 14.21
C LYS A 203 8.65 5.49 14.53
N ILE A 204 8.95 5.06 15.76
CA ILE A 204 10.30 4.59 16.12
C ILE A 204 10.72 3.41 15.24
N VAL A 205 9.82 2.43 15.05
CA VAL A 205 10.11 1.24 14.23
C VAL A 205 10.35 1.64 12.78
N GLU A 206 9.54 2.53 12.22
CA GLU A 206 9.69 3.06 10.86
C GLU A 206 11.04 3.76 10.67
N ASP A 207 11.37 4.70 11.55
CA ASP A 207 12.59 5.50 11.44
C ASP A 207 13.85 4.64 11.60
N LEU A 208 13.85 3.68 12.53
CA LEU A 208 14.95 2.71 12.67
C LEU A 208 15.06 1.80 11.45
N SER A 209 13.91 1.36 10.91
CA SER A 209 13.87 0.52 9.70
C SER A 209 14.52 1.23 8.51
N GLU A 210 14.19 2.51 8.29
CA GLU A 210 14.81 3.33 7.25
C GLU A 210 16.30 3.55 7.51
N PHE A 211 16.68 3.91 8.75
CA PHE A 211 18.08 4.13 9.14
C PHE A 211 18.98 2.92 8.83
N PHE A 212 18.52 1.71 9.15
CA PHE A 212 19.26 0.48 8.88
C PHE A 212 19.26 0.13 7.39
N LEU A 213 18.12 0.29 6.70
CA LEU A 213 17.99 0.01 5.27
C LEU A 213 18.99 0.83 4.44
N GLU A 214 19.13 2.13 4.73
CA GLU A 214 20.08 3.02 4.06
C GLU A 214 21.55 2.61 4.27
N ARG A 215 21.83 1.80 5.29
CA ARG A 215 23.16 1.26 5.62
C ARG A 215 23.32 -0.19 5.17
N GLY A 216 22.42 -0.69 4.34
CA GLY A 216 22.47 -2.06 3.82
C GLY A 216 22.08 -3.13 4.84
N LEU A 217 21.36 -2.74 5.89
CA LEU A 217 20.91 -3.64 6.95
C LEU A 217 19.38 -3.76 6.92
N LEU A 218 18.87 -4.99 7.03
CA LEU A 218 17.44 -5.23 7.16
C LEU A 218 17.13 -5.50 8.63
N MET A 219 16.27 -4.68 9.22
CA MET A 219 15.85 -4.81 10.62
C MET A 219 14.58 -5.67 10.75
N SER A 220 14.49 -6.46 11.81
CA SER A 220 13.21 -6.93 12.36
C SER A 220 13.24 -6.84 13.88
N ILE A 221 12.08 -6.74 14.51
CA ILE A 221 11.95 -6.68 15.97
C ILE A 221 11.46 -8.02 16.47
N GLU A 222 12.16 -8.59 17.45
CA GLU A 222 11.71 -9.82 18.10
C GLU A 222 10.40 -9.56 18.87
N ARG A 223 9.28 -10.04 18.32
CA ARG A 223 7.98 -10.00 18.99
C ARG A 223 7.87 -11.20 19.93
N ASN A 224 7.69 -10.92 21.22
CA ASN A 224 7.47 -11.96 22.21
C ASN A 224 6.05 -12.54 22.03
N LYS A 225 5.92 -13.74 21.46
CA LYS A 225 4.63 -14.39 21.14
C LYS A 225 3.70 -14.58 22.35
N ASN A 226 4.24 -14.49 23.58
CA ASN A 226 3.49 -14.66 24.83
C ASN A 226 2.91 -13.37 25.40
N LYS A 227 3.10 -12.21 24.76
CA LYS A 227 2.43 -10.97 25.14
C LYS A 227 1.46 -10.57 24.05
N LEU A 228 0.29 -11.21 24.06
CA LEU A 228 -0.92 -10.60 23.56
C LEU A 228 -0.97 -9.17 24.13
N PHE A 229 -1.14 -8.21 23.24
CA PHE A 229 -1.25 -6.79 23.52
C PHE A 229 -2.34 -6.52 24.56
N PHE A 230 -1.98 -6.57 25.84
CA PHE A 230 -2.52 -5.60 26.78
C PHE A 230 -1.73 -4.32 26.54
N LEU A 231 -2.25 -3.54 25.60
CA LEU A 231 -2.18 -2.09 25.67
C LEU A 231 -2.78 -1.71 27.04
N GLU A 232 -1.97 -1.76 28.10
CA GLU A 232 -2.12 -0.76 29.13
C GLU A 232 -2.03 0.57 28.39
N LYS A 233 -3.17 1.23 28.21
CA LYS A 233 -3.27 2.67 27.94
C LYS A 233 -2.69 3.39 29.16
N LYS A 234 -1.39 3.26 29.34
CA LYS A 234 -0.60 4.22 30.07
C LYS A 234 0.27 4.89 29.01
N PRO A 235 0.33 6.24 28.97
CA PRO A 235 1.49 6.87 28.38
C PRO A 235 2.72 6.20 28.99
N LEU A 236 3.73 5.91 28.17
CA LEU A 236 4.98 5.32 28.64
C LEU A 236 5.43 6.07 29.92
N PRO A 237 5.75 5.37 31.01
CA PRO A 237 6.19 6.02 32.24
C PRO A 237 7.53 6.73 32.06
#